data_AF-A0A562PCA9-F1
#
_entry.id   AF-A0A562PCA9-F1
#
_cell.length_a   1.000
_cell.length_b   1.000
_cell.length_c   1.000
_cell.angle_alpha   90.00
_cell.angle_beta   90.00
_cell.angle_gamma   90.00
#
_symmetry.space_group_name_H-M   'P 1'
#
loop_
_entity.id
_entity.type
_entity.pdbx_description
1 polymer ?
#
loop_
_entity_poly.entity_id
_entity_poly.type
_entity_poly.pdbx_seq_one_letter_code
_entity_poly.pdbx_strand_id
1 'polypeptide(L)'
;MTNETSSSSADAVFALITAAQQLAGQGRGAEAEQRYRDWLAEHAEHDQPLRYAIEFNLALLLSSRGEAAEAEALLRTVTGRQPALGQAWLQLGILQRDQGRHDEALDTWSIMLGKVDPVADQGVHVAGLNHIGLLLEELGRAAPAQKMFARSLQQYPAQPEIAQREVALRERLAQEAAAAAVALAPRISDPDDVQTPMVSILMPTHNRPDYAELALQSALAQTWRNIEIVISDNSDNDDTERRFAPYIAQHPCIRYLRVPSCTALENFLNCYDHARGEYINFLMDDDLFHPHKLERMMDCLLGQSTVGLVTSFRQLIDDVGREMPPSSPSTQRMFDTMRLVSGADMSRYLLTSGQNVLGEPTTVLFRKRELKDRFGRFHGHQYAVISDMVSWLAILANTHCVYLPEPLSYFRIHGEQGQNLRPVQVRGALENLRVVVDSWRHTPALFDGVDVRSLVTQKLTHFITLMSAWHEDLARLKVDLEPIHQVIRDATELLLAPPTPTESKA
;
A
#
# COMPACT_ATOMS: atom_id res chain seq x y z
N MET A 1 -45.09 16.26 -32.59
CA MET A 1 -45.35 17.66 -32.13
C MET A 1 -44.62 17.99 -30.82
N THR A 2 -43.55 17.29 -30.44
CA THR A 2 -42.87 17.47 -29.14
C THR A 2 -41.44 18.07 -29.23
N ASN A 3 -40.96 18.41 -30.43
CA ASN A 3 -39.60 18.96 -30.62
C ASN A 3 -39.54 20.49 -30.83
N GLU A 4 -40.65 21.15 -31.15
CA GLU A 4 -40.65 22.62 -31.39
C GLU A 4 -40.74 23.43 -30.09
N THR A 5 -41.41 22.91 -29.06
CA THR A 5 -41.57 23.60 -27.76
C THR A 5 -40.31 23.53 -26.87
N SER A 6 -39.53 22.45 -26.95
CA SER A 6 -38.27 22.31 -26.20
C SER A 6 -37.15 23.19 -26.75
N SER A 7 -37.06 23.32 -28.09
CA SER A 7 -36.13 24.26 -28.76
C SER A 7 -36.42 25.71 -28.36
N SER A 8 -37.70 26.11 -28.40
CA SER A 8 -38.14 27.48 -28.05
C SER A 8 -37.79 27.87 -26.60
N SER A 9 -37.88 26.92 -25.66
CA SER A 9 -37.51 27.16 -24.25
C SER A 9 -35.99 27.29 -24.05
N ALA A 10 -35.20 26.45 -24.70
CA ALA A 10 -33.73 26.53 -24.64
C ALA A 10 -33.20 27.84 -25.27
N ASP A 11 -33.77 28.25 -26.40
CA ASP A 11 -33.41 29.51 -27.08
C ASP A 11 -33.75 30.72 -26.20
N ALA A 12 -34.87 30.70 -25.48
CA ALA A 12 -35.24 31.76 -24.55
C ALA A 12 -34.27 31.86 -23.35
N VAL A 13 -33.89 30.73 -22.75
CA VAL A 13 -32.89 30.67 -21.66
C VAL A 13 -31.53 31.17 -22.14
N PHE A 14 -31.10 30.76 -23.34
CA PHE A 14 -29.84 31.22 -23.93
C PHE A 14 -29.85 32.73 -24.22
N ALA A 15 -30.95 33.25 -24.78
CA ALA A 15 -31.11 34.68 -25.03
C ALA A 15 -31.10 35.50 -23.73
N LEU A 16 -31.73 34.98 -22.67
CA LEU A 16 -31.70 35.59 -21.34
C LEU A 16 -30.27 35.66 -20.78
N ILE A 17 -29.54 34.53 -20.80
CA ILE A 17 -28.15 34.47 -20.34
C ILE A 17 -27.28 35.46 -21.12
N THR A 18 -27.40 35.48 -22.44
CA THR A 18 -26.62 36.38 -23.31
C THR A 18 -26.91 37.85 -23.00
N ALA A 19 -28.18 38.22 -22.86
CA ALA A 19 -28.58 39.59 -22.53
C ALA A 19 -28.08 40.02 -21.14
N ALA A 20 -28.16 39.14 -20.15
CA ALA A 20 -27.66 39.41 -18.80
C ALA A 20 -26.13 39.54 -18.77
N GLN A 21 -25.40 38.70 -19.49
CA GLN A 21 -23.94 38.82 -19.64
C GLN A 21 -23.53 40.13 -20.31
N GLN A 22 -24.27 40.59 -21.33
CA GLN A 22 -24.02 41.88 -21.98
C GLN A 22 -24.24 43.06 -21.02
N LEU A 23 -25.31 43.02 -20.22
CA LEU A 23 -25.57 44.03 -19.19
C LEU A 23 -24.46 44.05 -18.13
N ALA A 24 -24.03 42.88 -17.65
CA ALA A 24 -22.93 42.77 -16.70
C ALA A 24 -21.62 43.36 -17.27
N GLY A 25 -21.30 43.07 -18.55
CA GLY A 25 -20.14 43.64 -19.25
C GLY A 25 -20.18 45.17 -19.43
N GLN A 26 -21.36 45.79 -19.36
CA GLN A 26 -21.55 47.24 -19.37
C GLN A 26 -21.49 47.87 -17.96
N GLY A 27 -21.16 47.10 -16.93
CA GLY A 27 -21.19 47.54 -15.53
C GLY A 27 -22.60 47.60 -14.92
N ARG A 28 -23.63 47.08 -15.62
CA ARG A 28 -25.04 47.08 -15.18
C ARG A 28 -25.42 45.76 -14.51
N GLY A 29 -24.58 45.32 -13.57
CA GLY A 29 -24.73 44.02 -12.90
C GLY A 29 -26.03 43.84 -12.11
N ALA A 30 -26.58 44.91 -11.54
CA ALA A 30 -27.87 44.86 -10.82
C ALA A 30 -29.05 44.54 -11.75
N GLU A 31 -29.02 45.05 -12.99
CA GLU A 31 -30.07 44.76 -13.98
C GLU A 31 -29.97 43.33 -14.51
N ALA A 32 -28.74 42.83 -14.69
CA ALA A 32 -28.50 41.44 -15.05
C ALA A 32 -29.02 40.47 -13.98
N GLU A 33 -28.74 40.78 -12.70
CA GLU A 33 -29.23 40.01 -11.55
C GLU A 33 -30.76 40.00 -11.50
N GLN A 34 -31.39 41.18 -11.64
CA GLN A 34 -32.85 41.30 -11.61
C GLN A 34 -33.50 40.43 -12.69
N ARG A 35 -32.94 40.41 -13.91
CA ARG A 35 -33.44 39.55 -14.99
C ARG A 35 -33.42 38.06 -14.64
N TYR A 36 -32.35 37.58 -13.99
CA TYR A 36 -32.30 36.19 -13.54
C TYR A 36 -33.33 35.92 -12.43
N ARG A 37 -33.47 36.84 -11.47
CA ARG A 37 -34.44 36.68 -10.38
C ARG A 37 -35.89 36.70 -10.88
N ASP A 38 -36.22 37.60 -11.79
CA ASP A 38 -37.55 37.69 -12.42
C ASP A 38 -37.90 36.38 -13.13
N TRP A 39 -36.97 35.86 -13.94
CA TRP A 39 -37.16 34.58 -14.62
C TRP A 39 -37.35 33.43 -13.63
N LEU A 40 -36.51 33.34 -12.58
CA LEU A 40 -36.62 32.29 -11.56
C LEU A 40 -37.92 32.36 -10.75
N ALA A 41 -38.50 33.56 -10.60
CA ALA A 41 -39.78 33.79 -9.92
C ALA A 41 -40.97 33.40 -10.81
N GLU A 42 -40.93 33.73 -12.10
CA GLU A 42 -41.93 33.32 -13.09
C GLU A 42 -41.93 31.79 -13.31
N HIS A 43 -40.78 31.14 -13.08
CA HIS A 43 -40.55 29.71 -13.30
C HIS A 43 -40.25 28.98 -11.98
N ALA A 44 -41.07 29.22 -10.96
CA ALA A 44 -40.89 28.70 -9.58
C ALA A 44 -41.03 27.16 -9.44
N GLU A 45 -41.52 26.47 -10.47
CA GLU A 45 -41.63 25.01 -10.47
C GLU A 45 -40.23 24.36 -10.50
N HIS A 46 -40.00 23.40 -9.60
CA HIS A 46 -38.68 22.79 -9.37
C HIS A 46 -38.17 21.90 -10.53
N ASP A 47 -39.05 21.55 -11.48
CA ASP A 47 -38.75 20.62 -12.60
C ASP A 47 -38.59 21.33 -13.96
N GLN A 48 -38.45 22.66 -13.94
CA GLN A 48 -38.20 23.46 -15.14
C GLN A 48 -36.87 23.06 -15.82
N PRO A 49 -36.91 22.57 -17.08
CA PRO A 49 -35.70 22.28 -17.85
C PRO A 49 -34.79 23.51 -17.90
N LEU A 50 -33.47 23.32 -17.72
CA LEU A 50 -32.45 24.39 -17.75
C LEU A 50 -32.51 25.43 -16.62
N ARG A 51 -33.37 25.30 -15.61
CA ARG A 51 -33.35 26.17 -14.41
C ARG A 51 -31.96 26.26 -13.77
N TYR A 52 -31.25 25.13 -13.71
CA TYR A 52 -29.89 25.04 -13.17
C TYR A 52 -28.90 25.96 -13.92
N ALA A 53 -29.12 26.24 -15.20
CA ALA A 53 -28.24 27.09 -16.01
C ALA A 53 -28.40 28.56 -15.61
N ILE A 54 -29.64 29.00 -15.32
CA ILE A 54 -29.92 30.34 -14.81
C ILE A 54 -29.35 30.51 -13.41
N GLU A 55 -29.57 29.54 -12.51
CA GLU A 55 -29.02 29.58 -11.15
C GLU A 55 -27.49 29.57 -11.15
N PHE A 56 -26.86 28.78 -12.02
CA PHE A 56 -25.40 28.78 -12.18
C PHE A 56 -24.88 30.14 -12.64
N ASN A 57 -25.47 30.75 -13.68
CA ASN A 57 -25.05 32.06 -14.17
C ASN A 57 -25.30 33.19 -13.14
N LEU A 58 -26.42 33.14 -12.42
CA LEU A 58 -26.68 34.06 -11.32
C LEU A 58 -25.63 33.91 -10.21
N ALA A 59 -25.24 32.68 -9.86
CA ALA A 59 -24.18 32.45 -8.88
C ALA A 59 -22.83 33.04 -9.31
N LEU A 60 -22.45 32.91 -10.59
CA LEU A 60 -21.24 33.53 -11.13
C LEU A 60 -21.29 35.06 -11.02
N LEU A 61 -22.43 35.66 -11.36
CA LEU A 61 -22.64 37.10 -11.27
C LEU A 61 -22.54 37.60 -9.82
N LEU A 62 -23.20 36.92 -8.87
CA LEU A 62 -23.16 37.25 -7.45
C LEU A 62 -21.76 37.10 -6.88
N SER A 63 -21.05 36.02 -7.24
CA SER A 63 -19.65 35.80 -6.87
C SER A 63 -18.76 36.97 -7.33
N SER A 64 -18.90 37.40 -8.59
CA SER A 64 -18.13 38.54 -9.14
C SER A 64 -18.38 39.87 -8.42
N ARG A 65 -19.49 40.00 -7.67
CA ARG A 65 -19.87 41.18 -6.89
C ARG A 65 -19.51 41.06 -5.40
N GLY A 66 -18.89 39.95 -4.99
CA GLY A 66 -18.54 39.68 -3.61
C GLY A 66 -19.69 39.14 -2.75
N GLU A 67 -20.82 38.77 -3.36
CA GLU A 67 -21.99 38.21 -2.67
C GLU A 67 -21.85 36.69 -2.48
N ALA A 68 -20.76 36.30 -1.82
CA ALA A 68 -20.28 34.92 -1.80
C ALA A 68 -21.25 33.93 -1.12
N ALA A 69 -21.95 34.33 -0.06
CA ALA A 69 -22.87 33.44 0.64
C ALA A 69 -24.06 33.00 -0.22
N GLU A 70 -24.64 33.92 -0.99
CA GLU A 70 -25.76 33.61 -1.88
C GLU A 70 -25.28 32.83 -3.11
N ALA A 71 -24.13 33.21 -3.69
CA ALA A 71 -23.50 32.47 -4.77
C ALA A 71 -23.24 31.00 -4.39
N GLU A 72 -22.73 30.75 -3.18
CA GLU A 72 -22.50 29.40 -2.68
C GLU A 72 -23.80 28.61 -2.54
N ALA A 73 -24.85 29.22 -1.98
CA ALA A 73 -26.15 28.56 -1.81
C ALA A 73 -26.74 28.12 -3.15
N LEU A 74 -26.62 28.98 -4.18
CA LEU A 74 -27.02 28.64 -5.54
C LEU A 74 -26.17 27.52 -6.13
N LEU A 75 -24.84 27.56 -5.98
CA LEU A 75 -23.96 26.51 -6.50
C LEU A 75 -24.24 25.15 -5.84
N ARG A 76 -24.48 25.11 -4.52
CA ARG A 76 -24.91 23.87 -3.82
C ARG A 76 -26.25 23.35 -4.33
N THR A 77 -27.18 24.25 -4.65
CA THR A 77 -28.47 23.89 -5.26
C THR A 77 -28.27 23.29 -6.64
N VAL A 78 -27.42 23.90 -7.47
CA VAL A 78 -27.10 23.44 -8.82
C VAL A 78 -26.41 22.08 -8.79
N THR A 79 -25.38 21.89 -7.96
CA THR A 79 -24.64 20.62 -7.87
C THR A 79 -25.51 19.48 -7.32
N GLY A 80 -26.48 19.79 -6.46
CA GLY A 80 -27.48 18.82 -6.00
C GLY A 80 -28.44 18.36 -7.10
N ARG A 81 -28.86 19.27 -8.00
CA ARG A 81 -29.79 18.94 -9.09
C ARG A 81 -29.10 18.37 -10.33
N GLN A 82 -27.90 18.84 -10.64
CA GLN A 82 -27.11 18.42 -11.80
C GLN A 82 -25.69 18.02 -11.36
N PRO A 83 -25.51 16.85 -10.72
CA PRO A 83 -24.21 16.42 -10.21
C PRO A 83 -23.14 16.28 -11.28
N ALA A 84 -23.53 16.01 -12.53
CA ALA A 84 -22.61 15.90 -13.67
C ALA A 84 -22.12 17.27 -14.20
N LEU A 85 -22.73 18.38 -13.78
CA LEU A 85 -22.27 19.72 -14.18
C LEU A 85 -21.00 20.11 -13.42
N GLY A 86 -19.85 19.60 -13.87
CA GLY A 86 -18.56 19.80 -13.21
C GLY A 86 -18.18 21.27 -12.99
N GLN A 87 -18.60 22.17 -13.90
CA GLN A 87 -18.35 23.60 -13.80
C GLN A 87 -18.93 24.21 -12.51
N ALA A 88 -20.08 23.73 -12.04
CA ALA A 88 -20.70 24.20 -10.81
C ALA A 88 -19.88 23.81 -9.58
N TRP A 89 -19.37 22.57 -9.55
CA TRP A 89 -18.47 22.12 -8.48
C TRP A 89 -17.13 22.85 -8.48
N LEU A 90 -16.57 23.10 -9.66
CA LEU A 90 -15.31 23.82 -9.82
C LEU A 90 -15.41 25.20 -9.17
N GLN A 91 -16.47 25.94 -9.50
CA GLN A 91 -16.75 27.28 -8.98
C GLN A 91 -17.08 27.27 -7.49
N LEU A 92 -17.79 26.25 -7.00
CA LEU A 92 -18.07 26.09 -5.57
C LEU A 92 -16.78 25.95 -4.76
N GLY A 93 -15.85 25.11 -5.22
CA GLY A 93 -14.57 24.93 -4.55
C GLY A 93 -13.67 26.18 -4.63
N ILE A 94 -13.71 26.93 -5.74
CA ILE A 94 -12.99 28.22 -5.86
C ILE A 94 -13.51 29.19 -4.80
N LEU A 95 -14.82 29.32 -4.68
CA LEU A 95 -15.46 30.22 -3.71
C LEU A 95 -15.15 29.84 -2.27
N GLN A 96 -15.16 28.54 -1.94
CA GLN A 96 -14.76 28.04 -0.62
C GLN A 96 -13.29 28.33 -0.32
N ARG A 97 -12.39 28.12 -1.29
CA ARG A 97 -10.97 28.44 -1.15
C ARG A 97 -10.77 29.94 -0.90
N ASP A 98 -11.43 30.79 -1.68
CA ASP A 98 -11.29 32.24 -1.58
C ASP A 98 -11.81 32.79 -0.24
N GLN A 99 -12.68 32.04 0.46
CA GLN A 99 -13.12 32.30 1.83
C GLN A 99 -12.20 31.67 2.92
N GLY A 100 -11.08 31.06 2.53
CA GLY A 100 -10.15 30.40 3.44
C GLY A 100 -10.59 29.01 3.92
N ARG A 101 -11.68 28.45 3.37
CA ARG A 101 -12.21 27.13 3.74
C ARG A 101 -11.57 26.04 2.88
N HIS A 102 -10.27 25.85 3.08
CA HIS A 102 -9.42 25.03 2.21
C HIS A 102 -9.82 23.55 2.20
N ASP A 103 -10.15 22.95 3.35
CA ASP A 103 -10.55 21.54 3.41
C ASP A 103 -11.87 21.30 2.67
N GLU A 104 -12.86 22.19 2.85
CA GLU A 104 -14.13 22.12 2.10
C GLU A 104 -13.92 22.24 0.57
N ALA A 105 -12.99 23.10 0.14
CA ALA A 105 -12.65 23.24 -1.26
C ALA A 105 -12.02 21.96 -1.84
N LEU A 106 -11.08 21.35 -1.11
CA LEU A 106 -10.46 20.08 -1.50
C LEU A 106 -11.48 18.95 -1.58
N ASP A 107 -12.39 18.85 -0.61
CA ASP A 107 -13.47 17.87 -0.61
C ASP A 107 -14.42 18.07 -1.80
N THR A 108 -14.81 19.32 -2.05
CA THR A 108 -15.71 19.70 -3.15
C THR A 108 -15.12 19.32 -4.51
N TRP A 109 -13.85 19.65 -4.76
CA TRP A 109 -13.19 19.28 -6.01
C TRP A 109 -12.92 17.76 -6.09
N SER A 110 -12.65 17.09 -4.97
CA SER A 110 -12.50 15.63 -4.96
C SER A 110 -13.80 14.90 -5.29
N ILE A 111 -14.93 15.38 -4.75
CA ILE A 111 -16.27 14.88 -5.10
C ILE A 111 -16.53 15.09 -6.60
N MET A 112 -16.24 16.28 -7.13
CA MET A 112 -16.38 16.58 -8.56
C MET A 112 -15.65 15.56 -9.44
N LEU A 113 -14.38 15.26 -9.13
CA LEU A 113 -13.57 14.32 -9.91
C LEU A 113 -14.15 12.89 -9.91
N GLY A 114 -14.99 12.56 -8.93
CA GLY A 114 -15.76 11.30 -8.91
C GLY A 114 -17.12 11.36 -9.63
N LYS A 115 -17.54 12.53 -10.12
CA LYS A 115 -18.83 12.75 -10.81
C LYS A 115 -18.69 13.06 -12.30
N VAL A 116 -17.58 13.66 -12.71
CA VAL A 116 -17.33 14.04 -14.11
C VAL A 116 -16.55 12.95 -14.85
N ASP A 117 -16.78 12.81 -16.15
CA ASP A 117 -16.04 11.84 -16.96
C ASP A 117 -14.66 12.41 -17.34
N PRO A 118 -13.55 11.71 -17.08
CA PRO A 118 -12.21 12.24 -17.33
C PRO A 118 -11.88 12.44 -18.82
N VAL A 119 -12.63 11.83 -19.73
CA VAL A 119 -12.45 11.93 -21.19
C VAL A 119 -13.48 12.88 -21.79
N ALA A 120 -14.77 12.71 -21.48
CA ALA A 120 -15.82 13.55 -22.03
C ALA A 120 -15.78 14.99 -21.46
N ASP A 121 -15.41 15.14 -20.19
CA ASP A 121 -15.30 16.43 -19.48
C ASP A 121 -13.84 16.82 -19.20
N GLN A 122 -12.90 16.40 -20.07
CA GLN A 122 -11.45 16.56 -19.90
C GLN A 122 -11.05 17.95 -19.38
N GLY A 123 -11.60 19.02 -19.96
CA GLY A 123 -11.27 20.39 -19.56
C GLY A 123 -11.60 20.71 -18.09
N VAL A 124 -12.76 20.26 -17.61
CA VAL A 124 -13.17 20.48 -16.21
C VAL A 124 -12.42 19.54 -15.27
N HIS A 125 -12.19 18.30 -15.68
CA HIS A 125 -11.43 17.34 -14.89
C HIS A 125 -9.96 17.80 -14.70
N VAL A 126 -9.31 18.27 -15.77
CA VAL A 126 -7.97 18.87 -15.73
C VAL A 126 -7.94 20.12 -14.85
N ALA A 127 -8.93 21.01 -14.98
CA ALA A 127 -9.02 22.19 -14.12
C ALA A 127 -9.15 21.81 -12.64
N GLY A 128 -10.01 20.83 -12.30
CA GLY A 128 -10.16 20.34 -10.93
C GLY A 128 -8.86 19.80 -10.35
N LEU A 129 -8.12 18.97 -11.10
CA LEU A 129 -6.80 18.50 -10.69
C LEU A 129 -5.81 19.65 -10.44
N ASN A 130 -5.79 20.66 -11.31
CA ASN A 130 -4.92 21.82 -11.15
C ASN A 130 -5.28 22.63 -9.90
N HIS A 131 -6.57 22.88 -9.64
CA HIS A 131 -7.01 23.61 -8.46
C HIS A 131 -6.64 22.89 -7.15
N ILE A 132 -6.83 21.57 -7.10
CA ILE A 132 -6.40 20.76 -5.95
C ILE A 132 -4.87 20.82 -5.81
N GLY A 133 -4.12 20.65 -6.91
CA GLY A 133 -2.67 20.70 -6.90
C GLY A 133 -2.12 22.04 -6.40
N LEU A 134 -2.66 23.15 -6.90
CA LEU A 134 -2.27 24.51 -6.50
C LEU A 134 -2.57 24.76 -5.01
N LEU A 135 -3.76 24.39 -4.53
CA LEU A 135 -4.11 24.58 -3.12
C LEU A 135 -3.25 23.71 -2.19
N LEU A 136 -2.98 22.47 -2.57
CA LEU A 136 -2.06 21.61 -1.81
C LEU A 136 -0.64 22.17 -1.77
N GLU A 137 -0.16 22.74 -2.88
CA GLU A 137 1.14 23.41 -2.93
C GLU A 137 1.17 24.65 -2.01
N GLU A 138 0.13 25.49 -2.04
CA GLU A 138 -0.04 26.66 -1.16
C GLU A 138 -0.04 26.26 0.33
N LEU A 139 -0.63 25.11 0.66
CA LEU A 139 -0.65 24.54 2.01
C LEU A 139 0.66 23.84 2.40
N GLY A 140 1.69 23.87 1.56
CA GLY A 140 2.99 23.23 1.81
C GLY A 140 2.96 21.70 1.67
N ARG A 141 1.89 21.13 1.11
CA ARG A 141 1.71 19.68 0.92
C ARG A 141 2.28 19.27 -0.45
N ALA A 142 3.60 19.34 -0.58
CA ALA A 142 4.32 19.17 -1.85
C ALA A 142 4.06 17.81 -2.55
N ALA A 143 4.10 16.70 -1.82
CA ALA A 143 3.91 15.36 -2.40
C ALA A 143 2.52 15.14 -3.01
N PRO A 144 1.40 15.40 -2.31
CA PRO A 144 0.08 15.26 -2.93
C PRO A 144 -0.17 16.31 -4.02
N ALA A 145 0.39 17.53 -3.92
CA ALA A 145 0.34 18.52 -5.00
C ALA A 145 0.99 18.00 -6.30
N GLN A 146 2.21 17.46 -6.19
CA GLN A 146 2.94 16.87 -7.33
C GLN A 146 2.13 15.75 -8.00
N LYS A 147 1.47 14.88 -7.22
CA LYS A 147 0.60 13.82 -7.77
C LYS A 147 -0.56 14.37 -8.59
N MET A 148 -1.19 15.46 -8.14
CA MET A 148 -2.30 16.09 -8.88
C MET A 148 -1.82 16.69 -10.20
N PHE A 149 -0.69 17.40 -10.19
CA PHE A 149 -0.10 17.96 -11.41
C PHE A 149 0.34 16.87 -12.39
N ALA A 150 0.97 15.80 -11.92
CA ALA A 150 1.34 14.67 -12.78
C ALA A 150 0.12 14.04 -13.44
N ARG A 151 -0.98 13.84 -12.71
CA ARG A 151 -2.24 13.29 -13.24
C ARG A 151 -2.92 14.25 -14.23
N SER A 152 -2.82 15.56 -13.99
CA SER A 152 -3.31 16.60 -14.91
C SER A 152 -2.53 16.60 -16.23
N LEU A 153 -1.19 16.54 -16.16
CA LEU A 153 -0.31 16.53 -17.33
C LEU A 153 -0.42 15.25 -18.16
N GLN A 154 -0.76 14.11 -17.54
CA GLN A 154 -1.08 12.88 -18.27
C GLN A 154 -2.31 13.04 -19.16
N GLN A 155 -3.32 13.77 -18.70
CA GLN A 155 -4.53 14.01 -19.49
C GLN A 155 -4.33 15.11 -20.52
N TYR A 156 -3.66 16.20 -20.15
CA TYR A 156 -3.40 17.33 -21.04
C TYR A 156 -1.97 17.84 -20.87
N PRO A 157 -1.01 17.35 -21.69
CA PRO A 157 0.41 17.71 -21.54
C PRO A 157 0.74 19.17 -21.84
N ALA A 158 -0.10 19.87 -22.60
CA ALA A 158 0.15 21.24 -23.07
C ALA A 158 -0.15 22.30 -21.98
N GLN A 159 0.45 22.14 -20.80
CA GLN A 159 0.28 23.03 -19.63
C GLN A 159 1.65 23.46 -19.08
N PRO A 160 2.33 24.44 -19.69
CA PRO A 160 3.73 24.75 -19.37
C PRO A 160 3.92 25.18 -17.90
N GLU A 161 3.00 25.95 -17.33
CA GLU A 161 3.07 26.39 -15.93
C GLU A 161 2.93 25.21 -14.95
N ILE A 162 2.01 24.28 -15.23
CA ILE A 162 1.80 23.08 -14.41
C ILE A 162 2.98 22.12 -14.55
N ALA A 163 3.53 21.96 -15.76
CA ALA A 163 4.73 21.16 -15.99
C ALA A 163 5.93 21.71 -15.22
N GLN A 164 6.13 23.02 -15.23
CA GLN A 164 7.21 23.66 -14.49
C GLN A 164 7.05 23.44 -12.97
N ARG A 165 5.82 23.59 -12.44
CA ARG A 165 5.53 23.32 -11.02
C ARG A 165 5.73 21.85 -10.65
N GLU A 166 5.27 20.91 -11.47
CA GLU A 166 5.45 19.48 -11.24
C GLU A 166 6.93 19.11 -11.16
N VAL A 167 7.74 19.59 -12.11
CA VAL A 167 9.19 19.36 -12.12
C VAL A 167 9.85 19.95 -10.89
N ALA A 168 9.52 21.21 -10.55
CA ALA A 168 10.08 21.88 -9.37
C ALA A 168 9.73 21.14 -8.06
N LEU A 169 8.48 20.68 -7.92
CA LEU A 169 8.06 19.88 -6.75
C LEU A 169 8.75 18.53 -6.72
N ARG A 170 8.90 17.86 -7.87
CA ARG A 170 9.60 16.57 -7.96
C ARG A 170 11.08 16.71 -7.58
N GLU A 171 11.76 17.74 -8.06
CA GLU A 171 13.14 18.04 -7.68
C GLU A 171 13.26 18.39 -6.21
N ARG A 172 12.37 19.24 -5.69
CA ARG A 172 12.32 19.58 -4.27
C ARG A 172 12.12 18.34 -3.39
N LEU A 173 11.17 17.47 -3.74
CA LEU A 173 10.91 16.23 -2.99
C LEU A 173 12.11 15.28 -3.06
N ALA A 174 12.79 15.20 -4.21
CA ALA A 174 14.02 14.43 -4.34
C ALA A 174 15.16 15.02 -3.48
N GLN A 175 15.30 16.34 -3.44
CA GLN A 175 16.26 17.03 -2.58
C GLN A 175 15.94 16.89 -1.10
N GLU A 176 14.67 17.01 -0.70
CA GLU A 176 14.22 16.80 0.67
C GLU A 176 14.43 15.34 1.09
N ALA A 177 14.17 14.37 0.20
CA ALA A 177 14.47 12.97 0.45
C ALA A 177 15.99 12.72 0.56
N ALA A 178 16.81 13.33 -0.31
CA ALA A 178 18.26 13.23 -0.25
C ALA A 178 18.85 13.94 0.98
N ALA A 179 18.34 15.11 1.35
CA ALA A 179 18.74 15.87 2.53
C ALA A 179 18.28 15.17 3.81
N ALA A 180 17.08 14.58 3.84
CA ALA A 180 16.65 13.72 4.92
C ALA A 180 17.56 12.48 5.00
N ALA A 181 17.94 11.88 3.87
CA ALA A 181 18.91 10.79 3.84
C ALA A 181 20.30 11.21 4.34
N VAL A 182 20.76 12.43 4.06
CA VAL A 182 22.03 12.98 4.55
C VAL A 182 21.95 13.43 6.02
N ALA A 183 20.82 13.94 6.48
CA ALA A 183 20.59 14.32 7.88
C ALA A 183 20.35 13.12 8.79
N LEU A 184 19.82 12.02 8.22
CA LEU A 184 19.74 10.70 8.83
C LEU A 184 21.03 9.89 8.61
N ALA A 185 21.94 10.33 7.73
CA ALA A 185 23.23 9.68 7.59
C ALA A 185 23.97 9.83 8.93
N PRO A 186 24.43 8.73 9.55
CA PRO A 186 25.26 8.83 10.73
C PRO A 186 26.49 9.67 10.37
N ARG A 187 26.96 10.48 11.33
CA ARG A 187 28.34 10.97 11.30
C ARG A 187 29.19 9.72 11.10
N ILE A 188 29.86 9.61 9.96
CA ILE A 188 30.91 8.63 9.75
C ILE A 188 31.93 8.94 10.85
N SER A 189 31.87 8.21 11.96
CA SER A 189 33.05 7.96 12.77
C SER A 189 34.02 7.22 11.86
N ASP A 190 35.29 7.59 11.95
CA ASP A 190 36.40 7.02 11.19
C ASP A 190 36.23 5.50 10.92
N PRO A 191 36.64 5.00 9.74
CA PRO A 191 36.55 3.59 9.36
C PRO A 191 37.29 2.61 10.29
N ASP A 192 37.99 3.11 11.32
CA ASP A 192 38.73 2.33 12.32
C ASP A 192 38.08 2.29 13.72
N ASP A 193 36.88 2.86 13.94
CA ASP A 193 36.28 2.92 15.30
C ASP A 193 35.03 2.03 15.48
N VAL A 194 35.23 0.92 16.21
CA VAL A 194 34.27 -0.06 16.80
C VAL A 194 33.30 -0.79 15.82
N GLN A 195 33.54 -2.10 15.67
CA GLN A 195 32.78 -3.11 14.90
C GLN A 195 31.28 -2.83 14.69
N THR A 196 30.92 -2.27 13.54
CA THR A 196 29.54 -2.32 13.03
C THR A 196 29.04 -3.77 13.05
N PRO A 197 27.84 -4.11 13.56
CA PRO A 197 27.44 -5.50 13.67
C PRO A 197 27.30 -6.22 12.31
N MET A 198 27.60 -7.52 12.30
CA MET A 198 27.54 -8.32 11.08
C MET A 198 26.10 -8.70 10.74
N VAL A 199 25.72 -8.51 9.48
CA VAL A 199 24.47 -9.02 8.90
C VAL A 199 24.78 -10.28 8.08
N SER A 200 24.08 -11.38 8.36
CA SER A 200 24.09 -12.55 7.47
C SER A 200 22.97 -12.42 6.45
N ILE A 201 23.35 -12.33 5.17
CA ILE A 201 22.44 -12.44 4.03
C ILE A 201 22.32 -13.93 3.68
N LEU A 202 21.10 -14.48 3.74
CA LEU A 202 20.84 -15.91 3.61
C LEU A 202 20.17 -16.22 2.27
N MET A 203 20.86 -16.95 1.40
CA MET A 203 20.43 -17.21 0.02
C MET A 203 20.24 -18.70 -0.25
N PRO A 204 19.06 -19.27 -0.01
CA PRO A 204 18.73 -20.60 -0.49
C PRO A 204 18.46 -20.56 -2.00
N THR A 205 19.06 -21.48 -2.76
CA THR A 205 18.85 -21.57 -4.21
C THR A 205 18.71 -23.00 -4.71
N HIS A 206 17.93 -23.18 -5.78
CA HIS A 206 17.69 -24.46 -6.44
C HIS A 206 17.44 -24.29 -7.95
N ASN A 207 18.32 -24.82 -8.80
CA ASN A 207 18.16 -24.91 -10.25
C ASN A 207 17.78 -23.59 -10.97
N ARG A 208 18.14 -22.42 -10.41
CA ARG A 208 17.82 -21.09 -10.96
C ARG A 208 19.03 -20.16 -11.00
N PRO A 209 20.11 -20.55 -11.72
CA PRO A 209 21.39 -19.83 -11.69
C PRO A 209 21.29 -18.36 -12.14
N ASP A 210 20.42 -18.05 -13.11
CA ASP A 210 20.35 -16.70 -13.69
C ASP A 210 19.70 -15.68 -12.74
N TYR A 211 18.60 -16.05 -12.06
CA TYR A 211 18.03 -15.18 -11.04
C TYR A 211 18.92 -15.13 -9.79
N ALA A 212 19.47 -16.26 -9.37
CA ALA A 212 20.32 -16.34 -8.19
C ALA A 212 21.56 -15.44 -8.32
N GLU A 213 22.11 -15.30 -9.53
CA GLU A 213 23.20 -14.37 -9.83
C GLU A 213 22.77 -12.91 -9.64
N LEU A 214 21.59 -12.50 -10.14
CA LEU A 214 21.08 -11.14 -9.93
C LEU A 214 20.85 -10.85 -8.45
N ALA A 215 20.30 -11.81 -7.70
CA ALA A 215 20.14 -11.71 -6.26
C ALA A 215 21.50 -11.52 -5.58
N LEU A 216 22.50 -12.34 -5.91
CA LEU A 216 23.86 -12.25 -5.35
C LEU A 216 24.51 -10.90 -5.64
N GLN A 217 24.36 -10.38 -6.86
CA GLN A 217 24.85 -9.06 -7.23
C GLN A 217 24.19 -7.95 -6.37
N SER A 218 22.88 -8.04 -6.11
CA SER A 218 22.18 -7.08 -5.26
C SER A 218 22.65 -7.12 -3.79
N ALA A 219 23.02 -8.30 -3.29
CA ALA A 219 23.61 -8.48 -1.96
C ALA A 219 25.02 -7.91 -1.86
N LEU A 220 25.86 -8.12 -2.89
CA LEU A 220 27.23 -7.57 -2.95
C LEU A 220 27.25 -6.05 -3.13
N ALA A 221 26.19 -5.48 -3.71
CA ALA A 221 26.04 -4.04 -3.92
C ALA A 221 25.62 -3.25 -2.67
N GLN A 222 25.39 -3.92 -1.53
CA GLN A 222 24.95 -3.24 -0.29
C GLN A 222 25.99 -2.23 0.22
N THR A 223 25.49 -1.09 0.72
CA THR A 223 26.33 -0.06 1.35
C THR A 223 26.79 -0.45 2.76
N TRP A 224 26.02 -1.26 3.48
CA TRP A 224 26.45 -1.87 4.74
C TRP A 224 27.53 -2.93 4.46
N ARG A 225 28.77 -2.68 4.90
CA ARG A 225 29.93 -3.50 4.50
C ARG A 225 30.19 -4.72 5.38
N ASN A 226 29.82 -4.69 6.66
CA ASN A 226 30.02 -5.86 7.52
C ASN A 226 28.94 -6.91 7.30
N ILE A 227 29.10 -7.69 6.24
CA ILE A 227 28.17 -8.74 5.83
C ILE A 227 28.88 -10.07 5.64
N GLU A 228 28.13 -11.15 5.84
CA GLU A 228 28.42 -12.44 5.21
C GLU A 228 27.25 -12.84 4.31
N ILE A 229 27.52 -13.57 3.24
CA ILE A 229 26.50 -14.11 2.33
C ILE A 229 26.58 -15.62 2.42
N VAL A 230 25.59 -16.25 3.05
CA VAL A 230 25.51 -17.70 3.21
C VAL A 230 24.58 -18.25 2.15
N ILE A 231 25.14 -19.00 1.21
CA ILE A 231 24.42 -19.57 0.08
C ILE A 231 24.28 -21.07 0.31
N SER A 232 23.06 -21.59 0.32
CA SER A 232 22.80 -23.03 0.34
C SER A 232 22.19 -23.44 -0.99
N ASP A 233 22.92 -24.28 -1.73
CA ASP A 233 22.56 -24.71 -3.07
C ASP A 233 22.23 -26.22 -3.07
N ASN A 234 20.95 -26.55 -3.23
CA ASN A 234 20.47 -27.91 -3.40
C ASN A 234 20.06 -28.22 -4.85
N SER A 235 20.62 -27.52 -5.83
CA SER A 235 20.42 -27.80 -7.27
C SER A 235 20.78 -29.25 -7.60
N ASP A 236 20.15 -29.82 -8.62
CA ASP A 236 20.42 -31.20 -9.04
C ASP A 236 21.57 -31.29 -10.06
N ASN A 237 22.07 -30.14 -10.50
CA ASN A 237 23.19 -29.97 -11.42
C ASN A 237 24.20 -28.93 -10.90
N ASP A 238 25.27 -28.71 -11.66
CA ASP A 238 26.38 -27.82 -11.26
C ASP A 238 26.32 -26.44 -11.94
N ASP A 239 25.18 -26.04 -12.50
CA ASP A 239 25.06 -24.77 -13.23
C ASP A 239 25.19 -23.56 -12.29
N THR A 240 24.54 -23.62 -11.12
CA THR A 240 24.64 -22.58 -10.07
C THR A 240 26.06 -22.47 -9.53
N GLU A 241 26.72 -23.60 -9.25
CA GLU A 241 28.10 -23.62 -8.75
C GLU A 241 29.06 -22.99 -9.77
N ARG A 242 28.97 -23.39 -11.04
CA ARG A 242 29.78 -22.82 -12.12
C ARG A 242 29.53 -21.32 -12.29
N ARG A 243 28.28 -20.88 -12.13
CA ARG A 243 27.92 -19.46 -12.20
C ARG A 243 28.52 -18.66 -11.03
N PHE A 244 28.55 -19.23 -9.83
CA PHE A 244 28.97 -18.52 -8.62
C PHE A 244 30.48 -18.56 -8.39
N ALA A 245 31.21 -19.50 -9.01
CA ALA A 245 32.65 -19.66 -8.84
C ALA A 245 33.48 -18.35 -8.98
N PRO A 246 33.23 -17.44 -9.96
CA PRO A 246 33.95 -16.18 -10.05
C PRO A 246 33.71 -15.26 -8.84
N TYR A 247 32.48 -15.20 -8.33
CA TYR A 247 32.13 -14.36 -7.17
C TYR A 247 32.74 -14.91 -5.90
N ILE A 248 32.66 -16.23 -5.69
CA ILE A 248 33.24 -16.91 -4.51
C ILE A 248 34.76 -16.65 -4.44
N ALA A 249 35.44 -16.70 -5.59
CA ALA A 249 36.88 -16.43 -5.65
C ALA A 249 37.25 -14.97 -5.34
N GLN A 250 36.36 -14.02 -5.66
CA GLN A 250 36.60 -12.58 -5.51
C GLN A 250 36.13 -12.00 -4.17
N HIS A 251 35.12 -12.62 -3.54
CA HIS A 251 34.44 -12.07 -2.38
C HIS A 251 34.52 -13.03 -1.18
N PRO A 252 35.44 -12.78 -0.23
CA PRO A 252 35.63 -13.66 0.94
C PRO A 252 34.46 -13.64 1.93
N CYS A 253 33.52 -12.70 1.79
CA CYS A 253 32.27 -12.70 2.56
C CYS A 253 31.27 -13.76 2.10
N ILE A 254 31.48 -14.41 0.94
CA ILE A 254 30.60 -15.46 0.42
C ILE A 254 30.99 -16.82 1.03
N ARG A 255 29.99 -17.51 1.57
CA ARG A 255 30.08 -18.89 2.08
C ARG A 255 29.10 -19.76 1.29
N TYR A 256 29.63 -20.51 0.34
CA TYR A 256 28.85 -21.40 -0.51
C TYR A 256 28.79 -22.82 0.07
N LEU A 257 27.59 -23.33 0.27
CA LEU A 257 27.30 -24.68 0.75
C LEU A 257 26.60 -25.46 -0.36
N ARG A 258 27.30 -26.41 -0.96
CA ARG A 258 26.73 -27.32 -1.95
C ARG A 258 26.10 -28.51 -1.24
N VAL A 259 24.77 -28.61 -1.24
CA VAL A 259 24.00 -29.59 -0.46
C VAL A 259 22.94 -30.28 -1.33
N PRO A 260 23.34 -31.00 -2.39
CA PRO A 260 22.40 -31.69 -3.27
C PRO A 260 21.54 -32.68 -2.48
N SER A 261 20.30 -32.89 -2.93
CA SER A 261 19.34 -33.86 -2.37
C SER A 261 18.68 -33.48 -1.03
N CYS A 262 18.96 -32.32 -0.42
CA CYS A 262 18.14 -31.86 0.70
C CYS A 262 16.81 -31.26 0.23
N THR A 263 15.79 -31.32 1.08
CA THR A 263 14.49 -30.69 0.83
C THR A 263 14.60 -29.16 0.77
N ALA A 264 13.59 -28.48 0.22
CA ALA A 264 13.55 -27.01 0.18
C ALA A 264 13.62 -26.39 1.59
N LEU A 265 12.96 -27.00 2.59
CA LEU A 265 13.02 -26.54 3.97
C LEU A 265 14.41 -26.74 4.58
N GLU A 266 15.05 -27.89 4.35
CA GLU A 266 16.42 -28.12 4.79
C GLU A 266 17.39 -27.14 4.13
N ASN A 267 17.22 -26.85 2.83
CA ASN A 267 18.05 -25.89 2.11
C ASN A 267 17.92 -24.48 2.71
N PHE A 268 16.68 -24.06 3.01
CA PHE A 268 16.39 -22.79 3.67
C PHE A 268 17.02 -22.72 5.08
N LEU A 269 16.86 -23.78 5.88
CA LEU A 269 17.37 -23.83 7.25
C LEU A 269 18.90 -23.97 7.31
N ASN A 270 19.53 -24.62 6.32
CA ASN A 270 20.98 -24.69 6.21
C ASN A 270 21.61 -23.30 6.19
N CYS A 271 21.03 -22.34 5.45
CA CYS A 271 21.49 -20.96 5.48
C CYS A 271 21.45 -20.38 6.91
N TYR A 272 20.31 -20.54 7.60
CA TYR A 272 20.10 -19.99 8.94
C TYR A 272 21.03 -20.60 10.00
N ASP A 273 21.22 -21.91 9.96
CA ASP A 273 22.07 -22.64 10.90
C ASP A 273 23.56 -22.26 10.73
N HIS A 274 23.99 -21.98 9.50
CA HIS A 274 25.37 -21.60 9.21
C HIS A 274 25.65 -20.10 9.35
N ALA A 275 24.62 -19.29 9.60
CA ALA A 275 24.71 -17.85 9.80
C ALA A 275 25.41 -17.50 11.13
N ARG A 276 26.38 -16.59 11.08
CA ARG A 276 27.18 -16.10 12.21
C ARG A 276 26.84 -14.66 12.61
N GLY A 277 26.11 -13.93 11.78
CA GLY A 277 25.70 -12.56 12.02
C GLY A 277 24.69 -12.44 13.15
N GLU A 278 24.74 -11.29 13.83
CA GLU A 278 23.75 -10.95 14.86
C GLU A 278 22.40 -10.59 14.23
N TYR A 279 22.43 -10.14 12.98
CA TYR A 279 21.28 -9.72 12.20
C TYR A 279 21.13 -10.61 10.99
N ILE A 280 19.90 -10.96 10.65
CA ILE A 280 19.58 -11.90 9.58
C ILE A 280 18.66 -11.22 8.57
N ASN A 281 19.02 -11.32 7.29
CA ASN A 281 18.10 -11.06 6.19
C ASN A 281 18.17 -12.24 5.23
N PHE A 282 17.04 -12.87 4.92
CA PHE A 282 17.01 -13.79 3.78
C PHE A 282 16.98 -13.00 2.48
N LEU A 283 17.48 -13.57 1.40
CA LEU A 283 17.33 -13.09 0.04
C LEU A 283 16.98 -14.29 -0.82
N MET A 284 15.71 -14.39 -1.21
CA MET A 284 15.28 -15.46 -2.10
C MET A 284 15.97 -15.33 -3.45
N ASP A 285 16.27 -16.46 -4.09
CA ASP A 285 17.09 -16.51 -5.30
C ASP A 285 16.43 -15.87 -6.54
N ASP A 286 15.16 -15.47 -6.45
CA ASP A 286 14.39 -14.73 -7.45
C ASP A 286 14.18 -13.24 -7.11
N ASP A 287 14.54 -12.78 -5.92
CA ASP A 287 14.31 -11.42 -5.45
C ASP A 287 15.56 -10.53 -5.50
N LEU A 288 15.40 -9.22 -5.23
CA LEU A 288 16.51 -8.25 -5.17
C LEU A 288 16.45 -7.36 -3.94
N PHE A 289 17.61 -6.97 -3.42
CA PHE A 289 17.73 -5.87 -2.46
C PHE A 289 17.94 -4.53 -3.16
N HIS A 290 17.37 -3.47 -2.59
CA HIS A 290 17.79 -2.11 -2.89
C HIS A 290 19.21 -1.86 -2.32
N PRO A 291 20.10 -1.10 -3.00
CA PRO A 291 21.50 -0.93 -2.56
C PRO A 291 21.69 -0.38 -1.13
N HIS A 292 20.75 0.44 -0.66
CA HIS A 292 20.78 1.05 0.69
C HIS A 292 19.94 0.31 1.73
N LYS A 293 19.42 -0.88 1.40
CA LYS A 293 18.47 -1.60 2.26
C LYS A 293 19.06 -1.87 3.64
N LEU A 294 20.20 -2.57 3.69
CA LEU A 294 20.77 -3.02 4.96
C LEU A 294 21.17 -1.84 5.83
N GLU A 295 21.78 -0.80 5.25
CA GLU A 295 22.13 0.43 5.95
C GLU A 295 20.90 1.07 6.62
N ARG A 296 19.84 1.32 5.84
CA ARG A 296 18.60 1.94 6.34
C ARG A 296 17.90 1.12 7.41
N MET A 297 17.87 -0.20 7.27
CA MET A 297 17.21 -1.08 8.24
C MET A 297 18.07 -1.28 9.49
N MET A 298 19.39 -1.34 9.36
CA MET A 298 20.32 -1.41 10.49
C MET A 298 20.28 -0.13 11.33
N ASP A 299 20.19 1.04 10.74
CA ASP A 299 20.04 2.31 11.48
C ASP A 299 18.83 2.27 12.42
N CYS A 300 17.72 1.71 11.95
CA CYS A 300 16.50 1.54 12.74
C CYS A 300 16.71 0.55 13.91
N LEU A 301 17.36 -0.59 13.65
CA LEU A 301 17.63 -1.60 14.68
C LEU A 301 18.62 -1.08 15.72
N LEU A 302 19.71 -0.44 15.30
CA LEU A 302 20.74 0.08 16.21
C LEU A 302 20.25 1.27 17.03
N GLY A 303 19.37 2.11 16.46
CA GLY A 303 18.77 3.24 17.15
C GLY A 303 17.73 2.86 18.22
N GLN A 304 17.19 1.64 18.19
CA GLN A 304 16.08 1.24 19.07
C GLN A 304 16.23 -0.21 19.58
N SER A 305 16.62 -0.37 20.84
CA SER A 305 16.86 -1.69 21.44
C SER A 305 15.60 -2.55 21.61
N THR A 306 14.41 -1.94 21.59
CA THR A 306 13.11 -2.63 21.67
C THR A 306 12.62 -3.17 20.33
N VAL A 307 13.27 -2.81 19.21
CA VAL A 307 12.91 -3.26 17.87
C VAL A 307 13.61 -4.59 17.57
N GLY A 308 12.80 -5.62 17.29
CA GLY A 308 13.27 -6.97 16.96
C GLY A 308 13.38 -7.21 15.46
N LEU A 309 12.56 -6.52 14.67
CA LEU A 309 12.57 -6.61 13.21
C LEU A 309 12.25 -5.27 12.55
N VAL A 310 12.75 -5.07 11.33
CA VAL A 310 12.45 -3.93 10.46
C VAL A 310 11.97 -4.47 9.14
N THR A 311 10.90 -3.88 8.63
CA THR A 311 10.34 -4.17 7.31
C THR A 311 10.26 -2.89 6.48
N SER A 312 10.06 -3.05 5.18
CA SER A 312 9.84 -1.94 4.25
C SER A 312 8.66 -2.23 3.33
N PHE A 313 8.22 -1.21 2.59
CA PHE A 313 7.47 -1.45 1.38
C PHE A 313 8.26 -2.38 0.45
N ARG A 314 7.57 -3.35 -0.15
CA ARG A 314 8.13 -4.28 -1.14
C ARG A 314 7.58 -3.94 -2.50
N GLN A 315 8.47 -3.67 -3.45
CA GLN A 315 8.10 -3.36 -4.81
C GLN A 315 7.96 -4.66 -5.59
N LEU A 316 6.78 -4.93 -6.17
CA LEU A 316 6.62 -6.08 -7.04
C LEU A 316 7.40 -5.86 -8.34
N ILE A 317 8.04 -6.88 -8.87
CA ILE A 317 8.71 -6.87 -10.18
C ILE A 317 8.31 -8.09 -11.02
N ASP A 318 8.29 -7.94 -12.35
CA ASP A 318 8.03 -9.04 -13.29
C ASP A 318 9.27 -9.92 -13.51
N ASP A 319 9.17 -10.90 -14.40
CA ASP A 319 10.23 -11.83 -14.78
C ASP A 319 11.50 -11.14 -15.31
N VAL A 320 11.36 -10.00 -15.98
CA VAL A 320 12.48 -9.19 -16.50
C VAL A 320 12.90 -8.04 -15.58
N GLY A 321 12.28 -7.92 -14.40
CA GLY A 321 12.65 -6.96 -13.35
C GLY A 321 12.00 -5.58 -13.45
N ARG A 322 10.91 -5.43 -14.22
CA ARG A 322 10.15 -4.18 -14.29
C ARG A 322 9.16 -4.10 -13.13
N GLU A 323 9.02 -2.91 -12.57
CA GLU A 323 8.10 -2.65 -11.46
C GLU A 323 6.63 -2.91 -11.85
N MET A 324 5.91 -3.54 -10.92
CA MET A 324 4.50 -3.88 -11.04
C MET A 324 3.70 -3.20 -9.92
N PRO A 325 2.42 -2.86 -10.15
CA PRO A 325 1.55 -2.41 -9.07
C PRO A 325 1.30 -3.55 -8.06
N PRO A 326 0.94 -3.22 -6.80
CA PRO A 326 0.52 -4.22 -5.82
C PRO A 326 -0.57 -5.16 -6.35
N SER A 327 -0.42 -6.46 -6.11
CA SER A 327 -1.35 -7.50 -6.57
C SER A 327 -2.41 -7.87 -5.54
N SER A 328 -2.20 -7.50 -4.28
CA SER A 328 -3.09 -7.78 -3.15
C SER A 328 -2.94 -6.74 -2.03
N PRO A 329 -3.89 -6.65 -1.09
CA PRO A 329 -3.74 -5.80 0.10
C PRO A 329 -2.44 -6.04 0.87
N SER A 330 -1.98 -7.29 0.95
CA SER A 330 -0.72 -7.66 1.62
C SER A 330 0.52 -6.99 1.00
N THR A 331 0.47 -6.68 -0.29
CA THR A 331 1.56 -6.05 -1.07
C THR A 331 1.41 -4.53 -1.19
N GLN A 332 0.38 -3.94 -0.60
CA GLN A 332 0.20 -2.48 -0.58
C GLN A 332 1.09 -1.85 0.49
N ARG A 333 1.43 -0.58 0.27
CA ARG A 333 2.13 0.21 1.27
C ARG A 333 1.22 0.42 2.49
N MET A 334 1.70 0.05 3.68
CA MET A 334 0.94 0.15 4.92
C MET A 334 0.92 1.58 5.47
N PHE A 335 2.05 2.28 5.38
CA PHE A 335 2.21 3.66 5.84
C PHE A 335 3.01 4.47 4.83
N ASP A 336 2.68 5.75 4.66
CA ASP A 336 3.45 6.69 3.81
C ASP A 336 4.68 7.29 4.51
N THR A 337 4.86 7.01 5.80
CA THR A 337 5.94 7.53 6.64
C THR A 337 6.53 6.39 7.46
N MET A 338 7.78 6.53 7.90
CA MET A 338 8.38 5.58 8.83
C MET A 338 7.52 5.47 10.10
N ARG A 339 7.23 4.25 10.53
CA ARG A 339 6.43 4.00 11.75
C ARG A 339 7.08 2.95 12.63
N LEU A 340 7.22 3.27 13.91
CA LEU A 340 7.37 2.28 14.97
C LEU A 340 5.98 1.74 15.32
N VAL A 341 5.80 0.43 15.21
CA VAL A 341 4.54 -0.25 15.54
C VAL A 341 4.80 -1.24 16.66
N SER A 342 3.91 -1.25 17.66
CA SER A 342 4.02 -2.19 18.77
C SER A 342 3.89 -3.62 18.26
N GLY A 343 4.63 -4.55 18.86
CA GLY A 343 4.56 -5.96 18.50
C GLY A 343 3.17 -6.55 18.70
N ALA A 344 2.46 -6.11 19.74
CA ALA A 344 1.10 -6.52 20.03
C ALA A 344 0.11 -6.08 18.93
N ASP A 345 0.18 -4.82 18.50
CA ASP A 345 -0.72 -4.29 17.47
C ASP A 345 -0.44 -4.91 16.11
N MET A 346 0.84 -5.05 15.75
CA MET A 346 1.23 -5.72 14.50
C MET A 346 0.80 -7.19 14.53
N SER A 347 1.05 -7.91 15.62
CA SER A 347 0.65 -9.32 15.76
C SER A 347 -0.86 -9.50 15.68
N ARG A 348 -1.63 -8.63 16.35
CA ARG A 348 -3.10 -8.61 16.28
C ARG A 348 -3.57 -8.39 14.85
N TYR A 349 -2.96 -7.44 14.13
CA TYR A 349 -3.29 -7.19 12.73
C TYR A 349 -3.00 -8.40 11.83
N LEU A 350 -1.83 -9.02 11.96
CA LEU A 350 -1.47 -10.22 11.18
C LEU A 350 -2.43 -11.39 11.45
N LEU A 351 -2.77 -11.64 12.72
CA LEU A 351 -3.66 -12.75 13.11
C LEU A 351 -5.11 -12.54 12.63
N THR A 352 -5.63 -11.32 12.79
CA THR A 352 -7.02 -11.01 12.42
C THR A 352 -7.20 -10.90 10.91
N SER A 353 -6.31 -10.20 10.20
CA SER A 353 -6.39 -10.05 8.75
C SER A 353 -5.98 -11.33 8.00
N GLY A 354 -5.07 -12.14 8.56
CA GLY A 354 -4.41 -13.23 7.83
C GLY A 354 -3.48 -12.76 6.70
N GLN A 355 -3.12 -11.48 6.67
CA GLN A 355 -2.31 -10.87 5.60
C GLN A 355 -0.86 -10.72 6.06
N ASN A 356 0.09 -11.24 5.28
CA ASN A 356 1.51 -10.97 5.51
C ASN A 356 1.91 -9.59 4.94
N VAL A 357 1.55 -8.54 5.69
CA VAL A 357 1.90 -7.13 5.35
C VAL A 357 3.36 -6.78 5.66
N LEU A 358 4.03 -7.56 6.53
CA LEU A 358 5.46 -7.41 6.79
C LEU A 358 6.31 -7.94 5.63
N GLY A 359 5.75 -8.80 4.79
CA GLY A 359 6.39 -9.34 3.61
C GLY A 359 7.17 -10.62 3.87
N GLU A 360 7.71 -11.11 2.76
CA GLU A 360 8.45 -12.36 2.65
C GLU A 360 9.83 -12.22 3.33
N PRO A 361 10.58 -13.32 3.56
CA PRO A 361 11.90 -13.28 4.21
C PRO A 361 12.90 -12.33 3.54
N THR A 362 12.76 -12.11 2.23
CA THR A 362 13.50 -11.07 1.51
C THR A 362 13.27 -9.69 2.10
N THR A 363 12.07 -9.33 2.53
CA THR A 363 11.74 -7.95 2.92
C THR A 363 12.21 -7.62 4.34
N VAL A 364 12.14 -8.56 5.27
CA VAL A 364 12.35 -8.30 6.69
C VAL A 364 13.81 -8.53 7.11
N LEU A 365 14.41 -7.55 7.79
CA LEU A 365 15.68 -7.66 8.52
C LEU A 365 15.37 -7.82 10.01
N PHE A 366 15.99 -8.79 10.68
CA PHE A 366 15.70 -9.02 12.10
C PHE A 366 16.93 -9.39 12.94
N ARG A 367 16.80 -9.18 14.25
CA ARG A 367 17.79 -9.62 15.26
C ARG A 367 17.68 -11.12 15.47
N LYS A 368 18.75 -11.87 15.17
CA LYS A 368 18.78 -13.34 15.27
C LYS A 368 18.29 -13.86 16.63
N ARG A 369 18.73 -13.20 17.71
CA ARG A 369 18.43 -13.60 19.09
C ARG A 369 16.95 -13.52 19.48
N GLU A 370 16.15 -12.73 18.77
CA GLU A 370 14.72 -12.56 19.08
C GLU A 370 13.87 -13.71 18.53
N LEU A 371 14.38 -14.42 17.51
CA LEU A 371 13.78 -15.66 17.02
C LEU A 371 14.33 -16.84 17.83
N LYS A 372 13.65 -17.15 18.94
CA LYS A 372 14.10 -18.14 19.94
C LYS A 372 14.01 -19.60 19.47
N ASP A 373 13.04 -19.91 18.61
CA ASP A 373 12.90 -21.21 17.95
C ASP A 373 13.45 -21.13 16.52
N ARG A 374 13.39 -22.22 15.75
CA ARG A 374 13.78 -22.20 14.33
C ARG A 374 12.77 -21.43 13.49
N PHE A 375 13.24 -20.90 12.36
CA PHE A 375 12.37 -20.25 11.38
C PHE A 375 11.20 -21.15 10.97
N GLY A 376 10.01 -20.58 10.93
CA GLY A 376 8.76 -21.28 10.64
C GLY A 376 8.20 -22.10 11.80
N ARG A 377 8.81 -22.07 12.99
CA ARG A 377 8.25 -22.71 14.20
C ARG A 377 7.58 -21.71 15.11
N PHE A 378 6.37 -22.04 15.56
CA PHE A 378 5.60 -21.24 16.49
C PHE A 378 4.69 -22.13 17.34
N HIS A 379 4.61 -21.86 18.64
CA HIS A 379 3.88 -22.67 19.63
C HIS A 379 4.09 -24.20 19.48
N GLY A 380 5.31 -24.63 19.15
CA GLY A 380 5.67 -26.05 19.02
C GLY A 380 5.34 -26.70 17.67
N HIS A 381 4.75 -25.96 16.72
CA HIS A 381 4.41 -26.44 15.39
C HIS A 381 5.32 -25.87 14.31
N GLN A 382 5.65 -26.69 13.30
CA GLN A 382 6.32 -26.26 12.08
C GLN A 382 5.27 -25.86 11.04
N TYR A 383 5.35 -24.64 10.56
CA TYR A 383 4.54 -24.09 9.48
C TYR A 383 5.34 -24.15 8.18
N ALA A 384 4.65 -24.41 7.07
CA ALA A 384 5.27 -24.48 5.74
C ALA A 384 4.84 -23.32 4.85
N VAL A 385 3.55 -22.99 4.83
CA VAL A 385 2.98 -21.98 3.91
C VAL A 385 3.10 -20.58 4.48
N ILE A 386 2.81 -20.42 5.77
CA ILE A 386 2.92 -19.12 6.49
C ILE A 386 4.15 -19.06 7.40
N SER A 387 5.21 -19.78 7.03
CA SER A 387 6.44 -19.94 7.84
C SER A 387 7.11 -18.60 8.16
N ASP A 388 7.05 -17.64 7.25
CA ASP A 388 7.50 -16.27 7.44
C ASP A 388 6.64 -15.51 8.47
N MET A 389 5.33 -15.48 8.28
CA MET A 389 4.39 -14.78 9.16
C MET A 389 4.50 -15.26 10.61
N VAL A 390 4.60 -16.58 10.84
CA VAL A 390 4.74 -17.11 12.20
C VAL A 390 6.10 -16.81 12.83
N SER A 391 7.16 -16.68 12.02
CA SER A 391 8.48 -16.23 12.49
C SER A 391 8.44 -14.76 12.91
N TRP A 392 7.70 -13.93 12.16
CA TRP A 392 7.47 -12.53 12.53
C TRP A 392 6.66 -12.44 13.83
N LEU A 393 5.59 -13.22 13.98
CA LEU A 393 4.82 -13.30 15.24
C LEU A 393 5.70 -13.71 16.43
N ALA A 394 6.60 -14.68 16.24
CA ALA A 394 7.52 -15.12 17.28
C ALA A 394 8.45 -13.99 17.77
N ILE A 395 8.96 -13.18 16.85
CA ILE A 395 9.81 -12.03 17.17
C ILE A 395 8.99 -10.91 17.84
N LEU A 396 7.83 -10.58 17.28
CA LEU A 396 6.95 -9.52 17.76
C LEU A 396 6.34 -9.81 19.13
N ALA A 397 6.31 -11.07 19.58
CA ALA A 397 5.83 -11.45 20.89
C ALA A 397 6.56 -10.73 22.05
N ASN A 398 7.80 -10.27 21.84
CA ASN A 398 8.60 -9.58 22.87
C ASN A 398 9.24 -8.27 22.38
N THR A 399 8.95 -7.84 21.15
CA THR A 399 9.64 -6.71 20.51
C THR A 399 8.67 -5.83 19.74
N HIS A 400 9.18 -4.79 19.10
CA HIS A 400 8.44 -3.92 18.18
C HIS A 400 8.99 -4.07 16.76
N CYS A 401 8.25 -3.55 15.79
CA CYS A 401 8.76 -3.42 14.43
C CYS A 401 8.79 -1.97 13.96
N VAL A 402 9.75 -1.69 13.08
CA VAL A 402 9.74 -0.47 12.29
C VAL A 402 9.32 -0.81 10.86
N TYR A 403 8.39 -0.03 10.32
CA TYR A 403 8.00 -0.05 8.92
C TYR A 403 8.59 1.15 8.19
N LEU A 404 9.29 0.90 7.08
CA LEU A 404 9.85 1.91 6.18
C LEU A 404 9.00 2.03 4.90
N PRO A 405 8.54 3.22 4.49
CA PRO A 405 7.70 3.39 3.30
C PRO A 405 8.45 3.22 1.97
N GLU A 406 9.79 3.24 2.00
CA GLU A 406 10.63 3.11 0.81
C GLU A 406 10.66 1.67 0.27
N PRO A 407 10.73 1.47 -1.06
CA PRO A 407 10.86 0.14 -1.67
C PRO A 407 12.28 -0.40 -1.48
N LEU A 408 12.58 -0.99 -0.33
CA LEU A 408 13.93 -1.51 -0.03
C LEU A 408 14.13 -2.99 -0.42
N SER A 409 13.06 -3.68 -0.83
CA SER A 409 13.10 -5.00 -1.44
C SER A 409 12.27 -5.03 -2.73
N TYR A 410 12.70 -5.85 -3.68
CA TYR A 410 11.98 -6.11 -4.92
C TYR A 410 11.58 -7.58 -4.96
N PHE A 411 10.28 -7.83 -4.88
CA PHE A 411 9.70 -9.17 -4.85
C PHE A 411 9.25 -9.58 -6.25
N ARG A 412 9.87 -10.63 -6.80
CA ARG A 412 9.59 -11.04 -8.18
C ARG A 412 8.32 -11.87 -8.26
N ILE A 413 7.54 -11.68 -9.32
CA ILE A 413 6.39 -12.53 -9.66
C ILE A 413 6.69 -13.20 -10.99
N HIS A 414 6.73 -14.53 -11.02
CA HIS A 414 6.97 -15.31 -12.24
C HIS A 414 6.18 -16.63 -12.27
N GLY A 415 6.02 -17.20 -13.46
CA GLY A 415 5.09 -18.32 -13.72
C GLY A 415 5.38 -19.63 -12.98
N GLU A 416 6.55 -19.79 -12.35
CA GLU A 416 6.92 -20.98 -11.59
C GLU A 416 6.62 -20.85 -10.08
N GLN A 417 6.03 -19.73 -9.64
CA GLN A 417 5.63 -19.56 -8.24
C GLN A 417 4.51 -20.53 -7.86
N GLY A 418 4.86 -21.55 -7.09
CA GLY A 418 3.97 -22.64 -6.66
C GLY A 418 2.86 -22.27 -5.67
N GLN A 419 2.72 -21.00 -5.29
CA GLN A 419 1.71 -20.57 -4.30
C GLN A 419 0.25 -20.71 -4.80
N ASN A 420 0.04 -20.80 -6.11
CA ASN A 420 -1.29 -20.99 -6.71
C ASN A 420 -1.74 -22.46 -6.80
N LEU A 421 -0.97 -23.39 -6.23
CA LEU A 421 -1.36 -24.80 -6.20
C LEU A 421 -2.42 -25.04 -5.13
N ARG A 422 -3.51 -25.70 -5.51
CA ARG A 422 -4.68 -26.03 -4.65
C ARG A 422 -4.28 -26.64 -3.28
N PRO A 423 -3.31 -27.58 -3.20
CA PRO A 423 -2.89 -28.14 -1.91
C PRO A 423 -2.22 -27.11 -0.99
N VAL A 424 -1.53 -26.11 -1.56
CA VAL A 424 -0.93 -25.00 -0.81
C VAL A 424 -2.02 -24.10 -0.24
N GLN A 425 -3.10 -23.85 -0.97
CA GLN A 425 -4.25 -23.07 -0.49
C GLN A 425 -4.94 -23.75 0.70
N VAL A 426 -5.20 -25.06 0.61
CA VAL A 426 -5.81 -25.83 1.71
C VAL A 426 -4.90 -25.83 2.95
N ARG A 427 -3.60 -26.07 2.76
CA ARG A 427 -2.63 -26.05 3.85
C ARG A 427 -2.50 -24.66 4.47
N GLY A 428 -2.45 -23.60 3.65
CA GLY A 428 -2.40 -22.22 4.11
C GLY A 428 -3.61 -21.82 4.93
N ALA A 429 -4.82 -22.26 4.54
CA ALA A 429 -6.04 -22.03 5.32
C ALA A 429 -6.02 -22.79 6.66
N LEU A 430 -5.54 -24.04 6.67
CA LEU A 430 -5.36 -24.82 7.91
C LEU A 430 -4.36 -24.14 8.86
N GLU A 431 -3.21 -23.73 8.34
CA GLU A 431 -2.15 -23.07 9.10
C GLU A 431 -2.62 -21.72 9.66
N ASN A 432 -3.38 -20.94 8.88
CA ASN A 432 -4.01 -19.69 9.32
C ASN A 432 -5.05 -19.89 10.43
N LEU A 433 -5.82 -20.97 10.38
CA LEU A 433 -6.74 -21.32 11.47
C LEU A 433 -5.96 -21.73 12.72
N ARG A 434 -4.97 -22.61 12.56
CA ARG A 434 -4.13 -23.09 13.65
C ARG A 434 -3.42 -21.96 14.39
N VAL A 435 -2.73 -21.07 13.68
CA VAL A 435 -1.97 -19.98 14.32
C VAL A 435 -2.87 -19.07 15.17
N VAL A 436 -4.12 -18.84 14.77
CA VAL A 436 -5.09 -18.06 15.57
C VAL A 436 -5.51 -18.82 16.82
N VAL A 437 -5.86 -20.10 16.70
CA VAL A 437 -6.25 -20.93 17.85
C VAL A 437 -5.10 -21.06 18.86
N ASP A 438 -3.88 -21.30 18.38
CA ASP A 438 -2.70 -21.42 19.23
C ASP A 438 -2.34 -20.08 19.89
N SER A 439 -2.41 -18.98 19.14
CA SER A 439 -2.16 -17.64 19.70
C SER A 439 -3.18 -17.28 20.77
N TRP A 440 -4.46 -17.63 20.59
CA TRP A 440 -5.49 -17.40 21.59
C TRP A 440 -5.23 -18.20 22.86
N ARG A 441 -4.86 -19.49 22.74
CA ARG A 441 -4.57 -20.36 23.88
C ARG A 441 -3.37 -19.89 24.70
N HIS A 442 -2.32 -19.41 24.05
CA HIS A 442 -1.07 -19.02 24.71
C HIS A 442 -1.02 -17.55 25.11
N THR A 443 -1.64 -16.65 24.32
CA THR A 443 -1.58 -15.20 24.53
C THR A 443 -2.95 -14.53 24.28
N PRO A 444 -3.96 -14.77 25.13
CA PRO A 444 -5.32 -14.23 24.94
C PRO A 444 -5.38 -12.70 24.78
N ALA A 445 -4.50 -11.97 25.46
CA ALA A 445 -4.46 -10.49 25.43
C ALA A 445 -4.18 -9.90 24.03
N LEU A 446 -3.61 -10.68 23.09
CA LEU A 446 -3.47 -10.24 21.70
C LEU A 446 -4.82 -10.00 21.02
N PHE A 447 -5.89 -10.58 21.55
CA PHE A 447 -7.23 -10.53 20.99
C PHE A 447 -8.18 -9.62 21.79
N ASP A 448 -7.65 -8.76 22.66
CA ASP A 448 -8.46 -7.73 23.32
C ASP A 448 -9.19 -6.86 22.27
N GLY A 449 -10.52 -6.77 22.39
CA GLY A 449 -11.37 -6.07 21.42
C GLY A 449 -11.64 -6.83 20.11
N VAL A 450 -11.25 -8.11 20.02
CA VAL A 450 -11.51 -8.98 18.86
C VAL A 450 -12.54 -10.05 19.25
N ASP A 451 -13.58 -10.21 18.44
CA ASP A 451 -14.47 -11.37 18.53
C ASP A 451 -13.77 -12.62 17.98
N VAL A 452 -13.05 -13.32 18.85
CA VAL A 452 -12.26 -14.51 18.48
C VAL A 452 -13.14 -15.63 17.98
N ARG A 453 -14.38 -15.77 18.48
CA ARG A 453 -15.30 -16.81 18.02
C ARG A 453 -15.73 -16.56 16.59
N SER A 454 -16.08 -15.32 16.26
CA SER A 454 -16.37 -14.92 14.89
C SER A 454 -15.17 -15.13 13.97
N LEU A 455 -13.97 -14.73 14.40
CA LEU A 455 -12.72 -14.92 13.64
C LEU A 455 -12.41 -16.40 13.37
N VAL A 456 -12.50 -17.25 14.40
CA VAL A 456 -12.28 -18.71 14.29
C VAL A 456 -13.37 -19.32 13.41
N THR A 457 -14.63 -18.91 13.55
CA THR A 457 -15.73 -19.38 12.71
C THR A 457 -15.46 -19.04 11.24
N GLN A 458 -15.08 -17.80 10.93
CA GLN A 458 -14.76 -17.37 9.57
C GLN A 458 -13.62 -18.19 8.96
N LYS A 459 -12.51 -18.38 9.70
CA LYS A 459 -11.34 -19.14 9.22
C LYS A 459 -11.66 -20.63 9.07
N LEU A 460 -12.44 -21.20 9.99
CA LEU A 460 -12.90 -22.58 9.92
C LEU A 460 -13.85 -22.80 8.74
N THR A 461 -14.81 -21.90 8.51
CA THR A 461 -15.70 -21.95 7.34
C THR A 461 -14.90 -21.89 6.05
N HIS A 462 -13.95 -20.96 5.93
CA HIS A 462 -13.08 -20.86 4.76
C HIS A 462 -12.29 -22.14 4.51
N PHE A 463 -11.69 -22.71 5.55
CA PHE A 463 -10.97 -23.98 5.48
C PHE A 463 -11.89 -25.14 5.04
N ILE A 464 -13.09 -25.27 5.63
CA ILE A 464 -14.07 -26.30 5.25
C ILE A 464 -14.49 -26.13 3.79
N THR A 465 -14.74 -24.91 3.32
CA THR A 465 -15.07 -24.64 1.91
C THR A 465 -13.95 -25.13 0.98
N LEU A 466 -12.69 -24.86 1.33
CA LEU A 466 -11.53 -25.38 0.58
C LEU A 466 -11.32 -26.89 0.77
N MET A 467 -11.73 -27.51 1.86
CA MET A 467 -11.70 -28.97 1.92
C MET A 467 -12.76 -29.58 1.01
N SER A 468 -13.99 -29.06 1.04
CA SER A 468 -15.10 -29.56 0.24
C SER A 468 -14.86 -29.39 -1.26
N ALA A 469 -14.38 -28.22 -1.69
CA ALA A 469 -14.14 -27.94 -3.11
C ALA A 469 -13.03 -28.82 -3.71
N TRP A 470 -12.07 -29.27 -2.90
CA TRP A 470 -10.85 -29.93 -3.38
C TRP A 470 -10.66 -31.35 -2.84
N HIS A 471 -11.68 -31.94 -2.20
CA HIS A 471 -11.61 -33.24 -1.52
C HIS A 471 -11.10 -34.39 -2.40
N GLU A 472 -11.51 -34.46 -3.68
CA GLU A 472 -11.05 -35.49 -4.61
C GLU A 472 -9.54 -35.36 -4.93
N ASP A 473 -9.04 -34.14 -5.09
CA ASP A 473 -7.63 -33.89 -5.34
C ASP A 473 -6.78 -34.23 -4.11
N LEU A 474 -7.26 -33.84 -2.91
CA LEU A 474 -6.58 -34.14 -1.64
C LEU A 474 -6.53 -35.65 -1.38
N ALA A 475 -7.61 -36.38 -1.69
CA ALA A 475 -7.65 -37.84 -1.58
C ALA A 475 -6.61 -38.51 -2.50
N ARG A 476 -6.44 -38.00 -3.72
CA ARG A 476 -5.41 -38.48 -4.66
C ARG A 476 -3.99 -38.20 -4.17
N LEU A 477 -3.78 -37.08 -3.48
CA LEU A 477 -2.49 -36.67 -2.93
C LEU A 477 -2.13 -37.35 -1.59
N LYS A 478 -3.02 -38.20 -1.04
CA LYS A 478 -2.81 -38.91 0.24
C LYS A 478 -2.38 -37.98 1.37
N VAL A 479 -3.04 -36.81 1.47
CA VAL A 479 -2.77 -35.83 2.53
C VAL A 479 -3.02 -36.45 3.90
N ASP A 480 -2.10 -36.24 4.84
CA ASP A 480 -2.28 -36.65 6.23
C ASP A 480 -3.42 -35.86 6.88
N LEU A 481 -4.45 -36.58 7.34
CA LEU A 481 -5.66 -36.01 7.92
C LEU A 481 -5.52 -35.75 9.43
N GLU A 482 -4.53 -36.34 10.10
CA GLU A 482 -4.39 -36.19 11.56
C GLU A 482 -4.15 -34.73 11.99
N PRO A 483 -3.24 -33.97 11.34
CA PRO A 483 -3.06 -32.55 11.65
C PRO A 483 -4.30 -31.70 11.37
N ILE A 484 -5.14 -32.13 10.43
CA ILE A 484 -6.39 -31.45 10.08
C ILE A 484 -7.43 -31.68 11.18
N HIS A 485 -7.63 -32.94 11.58
CA HIS A 485 -8.57 -33.31 12.64
C HIS A 485 -8.23 -32.63 13.97
N GLN A 486 -6.94 -32.54 14.30
CA GLN A 486 -6.49 -31.88 15.52
C GLN A 486 -6.88 -30.39 15.53
N VAL A 487 -6.64 -29.65 14.44
CA VAL A 487 -6.98 -28.21 14.36
C VAL A 487 -8.49 -27.99 14.40
N ILE A 488 -9.28 -28.83 13.70
CA ILE A 488 -10.74 -28.73 13.74
C ILE A 488 -11.24 -28.97 15.16
N ARG A 489 -10.71 -29.97 15.86
CA ARG A 489 -11.05 -30.24 17.26
C ARG A 489 -10.73 -29.03 18.14
N ASP A 490 -9.51 -28.51 18.04
CA ASP A 490 -9.06 -27.37 18.83
C ASP A 490 -9.91 -26.11 18.59
N ALA A 491 -10.25 -25.85 17.34
CA ALA A 491 -11.15 -24.76 16.96
C ALA A 491 -12.57 -24.97 17.51
N THR A 492 -13.09 -26.21 17.46
CA THR A 492 -14.43 -26.56 17.94
C THR A 492 -14.51 -26.44 19.46
N GLU A 493 -13.49 -26.90 20.18
CA GLU A 493 -13.38 -26.73 21.64
C GLU A 493 -13.40 -25.26 22.04
N LEU A 494 -12.68 -24.39 21.31
CA LEU A 494 -12.71 -22.94 21.52
C LEU A 494 -14.12 -22.38 21.33
N LEU A 495 -14.81 -22.76 20.24
CA LEU A 495 -16.16 -22.28 19.93
C LEU A 495 -17.22 -22.75 20.94
N LEU A 496 -17.02 -23.92 21.57
CA LEU A 496 -17.94 -24.50 22.54
C LEU A 496 -17.61 -24.12 24.01
N ALA A 497 -16.41 -23.61 24.28
CA ALA A 497 -16.02 -23.18 25.62
C ALA A 497 -16.94 -22.04 26.12
N PRO A 498 -17.21 -21.94 27.43
CA PRO A 498 -17.95 -20.80 27.98
C PRO A 498 -17.18 -19.48 27.74
N PRO A 499 -17.88 -18.33 27.62
CA PRO A 499 -17.22 -17.06 27.36
C PRO A 499 -16.25 -16.69 28.49
N THR A 500 -15.05 -16.27 28.10
CA THR A 500 -14.00 -15.79 29.01
C THR A 500 -14.34 -14.39 29.54
N PRO A 501 -13.81 -13.96 30.70
CA PRO A 501 -14.07 -12.63 31.27
C PRO A 501 -13.66 -11.45 30.38
N THR A 502 -12.82 -11.68 29.39
CA THR A 502 -12.41 -10.74 28.34
C THR A 502 -13.47 -10.59 27.24
N GLU A 503 -14.26 -11.63 26.95
CA GLU A 503 -15.35 -11.59 25.96
C GLU A 503 -16.60 -10.87 26.47
N SER A 504 -16.78 -10.71 27.79
CA SER A 504 -17.96 -10.05 28.38
C SER A 504 -17.91 -8.51 28.38
N LYS A 505 -16.86 -7.92 27.78
CA LYS A 505 -16.67 -6.46 27.65
C LYS A 505 -16.66 -5.96 26.20
N ALA A 506 -16.80 -6.85 25.22
CA ALA A 506 -16.79 -6.52 23.79
C ALA A 506 -18.20 -6.22 23.26
#